data_AF-A0A2D6GCQ2-F1
#
_entry.id   AF-A0A2D6GCQ2-F1
#
_cell.length_a   1.000
_cell.length_b   1.000
_cell.length_c   1.000
_cell.angle_alpha   90.00
_cell.angle_beta   90.00
_cell.angle_gamma   90.00
#
_symmetry.space_group_name_H-M   'P 1'
#
loop_
_entity.id
_entity.type
_entity.pdbx_description
1 polymer ?
#
loop_
_entity_poly.entity_id
_entity_poly.type
_entity_poly.pdbx_seq_one_letter_code
_entity_poly.pdbx_strand_id
1 'polypeptide(L)'
;MLDDGAWKIVADVAGYETTANPDGGALDSNPYAVLGGADGFVVADAGGNDLLGVDADNVVSTVAVFPDVMVDAPVFLGLDAGAKIPMQSVPTTVTMGSDGAYYVGLLTGFPFPAGAASIYKVVAGQEPEVFAEGFTNVSDIAFDDDGNLWVLEIAANSLLAEAPAGGLTRVNADGTRDVVVSEGLVMPTGVAIGPDGNVYITNCGVCPGGGAVLRMTEVEPVAVPPATGDYTLTPMMGAMVGVFGLTLVFGGALMIRRRFITP
;
A
#
# COMPACT_ATOMS: atom_id res chain seq x y z
N MET A 1 0.71 -26.01 -1.61
CA MET A 1 -0.16 -27.13 -2.02
C MET A 1 0.66 -28.40 -1.82
N LEU A 2 0.12 -29.37 -1.09
CA LEU A 2 0.66 -30.72 -1.14
C LEU A 2 0.37 -31.30 -2.54
N ASP A 3 1.10 -32.33 -2.96
CA ASP A 3 0.99 -32.90 -4.32
C ASP A 3 -0.42 -33.43 -4.65
N ASP A 4 -1.28 -33.57 -3.63
CA ASP A 4 -2.67 -34.01 -3.71
C ASP A 4 -3.71 -32.87 -3.83
N GLY A 5 -3.26 -31.61 -3.86
CA GLY A 5 -4.13 -30.44 -3.91
C GLY A 5 -4.60 -29.93 -2.55
N ALA A 6 -4.18 -30.54 -1.44
CA ALA A 6 -4.53 -30.10 -0.10
C ALA A 6 -3.78 -28.83 0.32
N TRP A 7 -4.45 -28.04 1.16
CA TRP A 7 -3.86 -26.89 1.85
C TRP A 7 -3.19 -27.37 3.13
N LYS A 8 -2.01 -26.81 3.42
CA LYS A 8 -1.33 -26.97 4.70
C LYS A 8 -1.06 -25.59 5.28
N ILE A 9 -1.23 -25.47 6.60
CA ILE A 9 -0.75 -24.30 7.33
C ILE A 9 0.77 -24.32 7.27
N VAL A 10 1.36 -23.18 6.85
CA VAL A 10 2.82 -22.99 6.74
C VAL A 10 3.35 -21.97 7.74
N ALA A 11 2.49 -21.17 8.36
CA ALA A 11 2.85 -20.26 9.44
C ALA A 11 1.57 -19.85 10.17
N ASP A 12 1.68 -19.60 11.48
CA ASP A 12 0.61 -19.02 12.30
C ASP A 12 1.06 -17.65 12.80
N VAL A 13 0.86 -16.64 11.95
CA VAL A 13 1.25 -15.24 12.23
C VAL A 13 0.42 -14.66 13.39
N ALA A 14 -0.88 -14.94 13.43
CA ALA A 14 -1.75 -14.51 14.54
C ALA A 14 -1.39 -15.21 15.87
N GLY A 15 -1.00 -16.48 15.80
CA GLY A 15 -0.45 -17.20 16.96
C GLY A 15 0.87 -16.62 17.44
N TYR A 16 1.77 -16.23 16.51
CA TYR A 16 3.01 -15.54 16.83
C TYR A 16 2.71 -14.22 17.56
N GLU A 17 1.81 -13.40 17.04
CA GLU A 17 1.38 -12.13 17.68
C GLU A 17 0.91 -12.35 19.12
N THR A 18 0.07 -13.36 19.36
CA THR A 18 -0.41 -13.69 20.71
C THR A 18 0.71 -14.05 21.70
N THR A 19 1.83 -14.58 21.21
CA THR A 19 2.92 -15.09 22.06
C THR A 19 4.11 -14.14 22.18
N ALA A 20 4.45 -13.45 21.09
CA ALA A 20 5.61 -12.57 20.98
C ALA A 20 5.24 -11.09 21.14
N ASN A 21 4.06 -10.67 20.66
CA ASN A 21 3.55 -9.29 20.63
C ASN A 21 4.67 -8.27 20.35
N PRO A 22 5.23 -8.25 19.13
CA PRO A 22 6.47 -7.54 18.85
C PRO A 22 6.38 -6.03 19.04
N ASP A 23 5.22 -5.43 18.73
CA ASP A 23 4.98 -3.99 18.93
C ASP A 23 4.57 -3.63 20.37
N GLY A 24 4.22 -4.62 21.18
CA GLY A 24 3.76 -4.45 22.56
C GLY A 24 2.36 -3.83 22.65
N GLY A 25 1.65 -3.75 21.53
CA GLY A 25 0.34 -3.15 21.36
C GLY A 25 -0.81 -4.08 21.77
N ALA A 26 -1.98 -3.78 21.22
CA ALA A 26 -3.12 -4.68 21.36
C ALA A 26 -2.87 -5.93 20.50
N LEU A 27 -3.21 -7.11 21.02
CA LEU A 27 -3.07 -8.36 20.27
C LEU A 27 -4.00 -8.35 19.05
N ASP A 28 -3.46 -7.96 17.90
CA ASP A 28 -4.18 -7.85 16.64
C ASP A 28 -3.26 -8.28 15.50
N SER A 29 -3.76 -9.16 14.64
CA SER A 29 -3.02 -9.65 13.48
C SER A 29 -3.93 -9.59 12.27
N ASN A 30 -3.46 -8.89 11.26
CA ASN A 30 -4.10 -8.67 9.98
C ASN A 30 -3.04 -8.68 8.86
N PRO A 31 -2.47 -9.85 8.54
CA PRO A 31 -1.45 -9.99 7.51
C PRO A 31 -1.98 -9.52 6.15
N TYR A 32 -1.37 -8.47 5.60
CA TYR A 32 -1.87 -7.79 4.41
C TYR A 32 -1.06 -8.14 3.15
N ALA A 33 0.27 -8.13 3.26
CA ALA A 33 1.17 -8.41 2.14
C ALA A 33 2.16 -9.52 2.46
N VAL A 34 2.59 -10.23 1.42
CA VAL A 34 3.59 -11.30 1.52
C VAL A 34 4.55 -11.26 0.35
N LEU A 35 5.83 -11.41 0.67
CA LEU A 35 6.90 -11.48 -0.31
C LEU A 35 7.68 -12.78 -0.12
N GLY A 36 7.61 -13.65 -1.14
CA GLY A 36 8.34 -14.92 -1.15
C GLY A 36 9.81 -14.74 -1.53
N GLY A 37 10.70 -15.45 -0.83
CA GLY A 37 12.11 -15.58 -1.15
C GLY A 37 12.52 -17.03 -1.46
N ALA A 38 13.83 -17.26 -1.58
CA ALA A 38 14.40 -18.60 -1.75
C ALA A 38 14.27 -19.44 -0.46
N ASP A 39 14.52 -18.81 0.69
CA ASP A 39 14.64 -19.49 1.99
C ASP A 39 13.43 -19.25 2.91
N GLY A 40 12.30 -18.79 2.37
CA GLY A 40 11.14 -18.43 3.17
C GLY A 40 10.26 -17.36 2.53
N PHE A 41 9.55 -16.60 3.37
CA PHE A 41 8.79 -15.42 2.96
C PHE A 41 8.72 -14.42 4.12
N VAL A 42 8.44 -13.15 3.78
CA VAL A 42 8.13 -12.11 4.79
C VAL A 42 6.68 -11.68 4.67
N VAL A 43 6.08 -11.29 5.78
CA VAL A 43 4.67 -10.88 5.90
C VAL A 43 4.64 -9.50 6.53
N ALA A 44 4.01 -8.54 5.86
CA ALA A 44 3.63 -7.27 6.47
C ALA A 44 2.32 -7.50 7.23
N ASP A 45 2.37 -7.44 8.56
CA ASP A 45 1.19 -7.55 9.41
C ASP A 45 0.66 -6.17 9.77
N ALA A 46 -0.45 -5.80 9.13
CA ALA A 46 -1.06 -4.50 9.32
C ALA A 46 -1.64 -4.32 10.74
N GLY A 47 -2.04 -5.41 11.40
CA GLY A 47 -2.58 -5.40 12.75
C GLY A 47 -1.50 -5.30 13.81
N GLY A 48 -0.41 -6.06 13.63
CA GLY A 48 0.71 -6.11 14.58
C GLY A 48 1.78 -5.02 14.40
N ASN A 49 1.59 -4.11 13.43
CA ASN A 49 2.56 -3.08 13.06
C ASN A 49 3.98 -3.60 12.84
N ASP A 50 4.12 -4.79 12.25
CA ASP A 50 5.42 -5.44 12.11
C ASP A 50 5.64 -6.07 10.74
N LEU A 51 6.90 -6.34 10.47
CA LEU A 51 7.33 -7.21 9.38
C LEU A 51 7.81 -8.51 10.00
N LEU A 52 7.17 -9.62 9.64
CA LEU A 52 7.49 -10.95 10.11
C LEU A 52 8.21 -11.74 9.03
N GLY A 53 9.18 -12.54 9.42
CA GLY A 53 9.87 -13.51 8.59
C GLY A 53 9.38 -14.91 8.92
N VAL A 54 9.22 -15.74 7.89
CA VAL A 54 8.96 -17.17 8.00
C VAL A 54 10.05 -17.90 7.23
N ASP A 55 10.85 -18.69 7.93
CA ASP A 55 11.95 -19.44 7.32
C ASP A 55 11.48 -20.74 6.62
N ALA A 56 12.43 -21.44 6.00
CA ALA A 56 12.18 -22.70 5.30
C ALA A 56 11.64 -23.83 6.21
N ASP A 57 11.89 -23.73 7.52
CA ASP A 57 11.41 -24.66 8.54
C ASP A 57 10.04 -24.24 9.11
N ASN A 58 9.44 -23.16 8.58
CA ASN A 58 8.16 -22.58 8.97
C ASN A 58 8.17 -21.91 10.36
N VAL A 59 9.35 -21.46 10.82
CA VAL A 59 9.48 -20.70 12.07
C VAL A 59 9.23 -19.23 11.79
N VAL A 60 8.34 -18.62 12.59
CA VAL A 60 8.01 -17.19 12.52
C VAL A 60 8.95 -16.40 13.44
N SER A 61 9.46 -15.27 12.96
CA SER A 61 10.29 -14.33 13.73
C SER A 61 10.03 -12.89 13.32
N THR A 62 10.24 -11.94 14.23
CA THR A 62 10.15 -10.50 13.93
C THR A 62 11.37 -10.04 13.14
N VAL A 63 11.14 -9.36 12.01
CA VAL A 63 12.18 -8.72 11.19
C VAL A 63 12.27 -7.22 11.50
N ALA A 64 11.12 -6.56 11.67
CA ALA A 64 11.02 -5.14 12.01
C ALA A 64 9.71 -4.85 12.74
N VAL A 65 9.70 -3.80 13.55
CA VAL A 65 8.50 -3.22 14.19
C VAL A 65 8.41 -1.76 13.80
N PHE A 66 7.21 -1.27 13.49
CA PHE A 66 6.96 0.09 13.08
C PHE A 66 6.16 0.84 14.17
N PRO A 67 6.75 1.85 14.83
CA PRO A 67 6.14 2.47 15.99
C PRO A 67 4.92 3.33 15.64
N ASP A 68 4.05 3.54 16.62
CA ASP A 68 3.03 4.58 16.57
C ASP A 68 3.65 5.97 16.51
N VAL A 69 2.97 6.89 15.82
CA VAL A 69 3.35 8.30 15.76
C VAL A 69 2.22 9.16 16.35
N MET A 70 2.56 10.04 17.29
CA MET A 70 1.57 10.97 17.88
C MET A 70 1.26 12.11 16.91
N VAL A 71 0.03 12.14 16.39
CA VAL A 71 -0.46 13.15 15.43
C VAL A 71 -1.56 14.00 16.05
N ASP A 72 -1.86 15.13 15.43
CA ASP A 72 -2.92 16.02 15.92
C ASP A 72 -4.29 15.33 15.84
N ALA A 73 -5.06 15.44 16.92
CA ALA A 73 -6.40 14.91 16.97
C ALA A 73 -7.33 15.71 16.03
N PRO A 74 -8.15 15.04 15.20
CA PRO A 74 -9.17 15.72 14.43
C PRO A 74 -10.14 16.49 15.31
N VAL A 75 -10.46 17.72 14.88
CA VAL A 75 -11.35 18.64 15.63
C VAL A 75 -12.72 18.02 15.93
N PHE A 76 -13.23 17.16 15.05
CA PHE A 76 -14.54 16.51 15.23
C PHE A 76 -14.59 15.51 16.41
N LEU A 77 -13.44 15.11 16.96
CA LEU A 77 -13.40 14.28 18.17
C LEU A 77 -13.74 15.06 19.44
N GLY A 78 -13.80 16.40 19.38
CA GLY A 78 -14.16 17.23 20.53
C GLY A 78 -13.14 17.18 21.68
N LEU A 79 -11.89 16.81 21.39
CA LEU A 79 -10.78 16.86 22.34
C LEU A 79 -10.25 18.28 22.51
N ASP A 80 -9.46 18.49 23.56
CA ASP A 80 -8.82 19.78 23.82
C ASP A 80 -7.97 20.25 22.62
N ALA A 81 -7.89 21.57 22.43
CA ALA A 81 -7.09 22.15 21.36
C ALA A 81 -5.62 21.74 21.49
N GLY A 82 -5.05 21.17 20.42
CA GLY A 82 -3.68 20.65 20.41
C GLY A 82 -3.52 19.25 21.01
N ALA A 83 -4.62 18.58 21.37
CA ALA A 83 -4.57 17.17 21.73
C ALA A 83 -3.95 16.34 20.60
N LYS A 84 -3.13 15.36 20.97
CA LYS A 84 -2.55 14.39 20.06
C LYS A 84 -3.09 12.99 20.36
N ILE A 85 -3.23 12.18 19.32
CA ILE A 85 -3.61 10.76 19.42
C ILE A 85 -2.58 9.89 18.69
N PRO A 86 -2.38 8.64 19.13
CA PRO A 86 -1.50 7.72 18.44
C PRO A 86 -2.09 7.37 17.06
N MET A 87 -1.25 7.46 16.04
CA MET A 87 -1.50 6.95 14.69
C MET A 87 -0.66 5.69 14.52
N GLN A 88 -1.35 4.58 14.27
CA GLN A 88 -0.72 3.28 14.05
C GLN A 88 0.01 3.25 12.70
N SER A 89 1.05 2.43 12.57
CA SER A 89 1.87 2.37 11.35
C SER A 89 1.15 1.63 10.21
N VAL A 90 0.52 0.49 10.49
CA VAL A 90 -0.30 -0.29 9.53
C VAL A 90 0.47 -0.63 8.24
N PRO A 91 1.48 -1.52 8.29
CA PRO A 91 2.23 -1.92 7.09
C PRO A 91 1.36 -2.74 6.13
N THR A 92 1.23 -2.27 4.89
CA THR A 92 0.31 -2.81 3.87
C THR A 92 1.02 -3.31 2.61
N THR A 93 2.33 -3.19 2.53
CA THR A 93 3.07 -3.71 1.39
C THR A 93 4.51 -3.99 1.77
N VAL A 94 5.10 -4.97 1.12
CA VAL A 94 6.52 -5.27 1.21
C VAL A 94 7.05 -5.70 -0.17
N THR A 95 8.11 -5.05 -0.60
CA THR A 95 8.88 -5.44 -1.80
C THR A 95 10.37 -5.51 -1.47
N MET A 96 11.18 -6.12 -2.33
CA MET A 96 12.64 -6.18 -2.17
C MET A 96 13.30 -5.28 -3.21
N GLY A 97 14.20 -4.41 -2.76
CA GLY A 97 15.02 -3.60 -3.65
C GLY A 97 16.17 -4.41 -4.25
N SER A 98 16.81 -3.85 -5.28
CA SER A 98 18.01 -4.44 -5.90
C SER A 98 19.23 -4.51 -4.95
N ASP A 99 19.17 -3.77 -3.84
CA ASP A 99 20.13 -3.81 -2.74
C ASP A 99 19.89 -4.97 -1.75
N GLY A 100 18.83 -5.76 -1.95
CA GLY A 100 18.45 -6.89 -1.09
C GLY A 100 17.76 -6.49 0.21
N ALA A 101 17.46 -5.20 0.42
CA ALA A 101 16.67 -4.74 1.55
C ALA A 101 15.17 -4.89 1.27
N TYR A 102 14.37 -5.03 2.32
CA TYR A 102 12.91 -4.94 2.22
C TYR A 102 12.49 -3.47 2.27
N TYR A 103 11.49 -3.12 1.47
CA TYR A 103 10.84 -1.82 1.47
C TYR A 103 9.40 -2.03 1.88
N VAL A 104 8.95 -1.34 2.93
CA VAL A 104 7.64 -1.55 3.55
C VAL A 104 6.86 -0.25 3.54
N GLY A 105 5.70 -0.24 2.87
CA GLY A 105 4.82 0.92 2.80
C GLY A 105 3.78 0.90 3.90
N LEU A 106 3.50 2.07 4.47
CA LEU A 106 2.54 2.24 5.56
C LEU A 106 1.23 2.85 5.06
N LEU A 107 0.12 2.21 5.39
CA LEU A 107 -1.20 2.83 5.20
C LEU A 107 -1.42 3.97 6.20
N THR A 108 -0.86 3.84 7.41
CA THR A 108 -1.19 4.61 8.62
C THR A 108 -2.63 4.43 9.09
N GLY A 109 -2.81 4.29 10.40
CA GLY A 109 -4.11 4.13 11.05
C GLY A 109 -4.85 5.46 11.19
N PHE A 110 -6.05 5.39 11.76
CA PHE A 110 -6.79 6.59 12.16
C PHE A 110 -5.88 7.50 13.02
N PRO A 111 -5.79 8.82 12.76
CA PRO A 111 -6.73 9.64 11.99
C PRO A 111 -6.39 9.87 10.51
N PHE A 112 -5.54 9.05 9.89
CA PHE A 112 -5.20 9.14 8.46
C PHE A 112 -4.77 10.55 7.99
N PRO A 113 -3.88 11.26 8.69
CA PRO A 113 -3.45 12.60 8.30
C PRO A 113 -2.73 12.58 6.96
N ALA A 114 -3.07 13.53 6.08
CA ALA A 114 -2.40 13.68 4.80
C ALA A 114 -0.91 13.93 4.97
N GLY A 115 -0.08 13.22 4.19
CA GLY A 115 1.37 13.35 4.22
C GLY A 115 2.10 12.64 5.38
N ALA A 116 1.42 11.84 6.20
CA ALA A 116 2.04 11.17 7.34
C ALA A 116 2.56 9.75 7.08
N ALA A 117 2.14 9.11 5.99
CA ALA A 117 2.64 7.79 5.62
C ALA A 117 4.08 7.86 5.10
N SER A 118 4.82 6.81 5.42
CA SER A 118 6.21 6.61 5.03
C SER A 118 6.41 5.24 4.43
N ILE A 119 7.52 5.09 3.73
CA ILE A 119 8.08 3.84 3.25
C ILE A 119 9.36 3.62 4.04
N TYR A 120 9.45 2.49 4.72
CA TYR A 120 10.64 2.09 5.46
C TYR A 120 11.52 1.20 4.61
N LYS A 121 12.84 1.38 4.71
CA LYS A 121 13.84 0.40 4.31
C LYS A 121 14.21 -0.44 5.52
N VAL A 122 14.18 -1.75 5.37
CA VAL A 122 14.45 -2.73 6.41
C VAL A 122 15.57 -3.65 5.93
N VAL A 123 16.69 -3.60 6.65
CA VAL A 123 17.80 -4.55 6.49
C VAL A 123 17.75 -5.48 7.70
N ALA A 124 17.69 -6.80 7.46
CA ALA A 124 17.56 -7.77 8.54
C ALA A 124 18.67 -7.60 9.60
N GLY A 125 18.26 -7.51 10.87
CA GLY A 125 19.17 -7.28 12.00
C GLY A 125 19.59 -5.82 12.21
N GLN A 126 19.03 -4.87 11.46
CA GLN A 126 19.19 -3.43 11.66
C GLN A 126 17.84 -2.80 12.00
N GLU A 127 17.88 -1.63 12.64
CA GLU A 127 16.68 -0.83 12.87
C GLU A 127 16.09 -0.36 11.52
N PRO A 128 14.76 -0.35 11.35
CA PRO A 128 14.10 0.21 10.18
C PRO A 128 14.40 1.70 10.00
N GLU A 129 14.70 2.11 8.77
CA GLU A 129 14.96 3.51 8.44
C GLU A 129 13.91 4.04 7.47
N VAL A 130 13.49 5.30 7.63
CA VAL A 130 12.59 5.95 6.67
C VAL A 130 13.33 6.14 5.35
N PHE A 131 12.83 5.53 4.28
CA PHE A 131 13.35 5.68 2.92
C PHE A 131 12.69 6.85 2.18
N ALA A 132 11.37 6.99 2.30
CA ALA A 132 10.61 8.07 1.71
C ALA A 132 9.38 8.40 2.57
N GLU A 133 9.05 9.67 2.73
CA GLU A 133 7.95 10.16 3.58
C GLU A 133 6.98 11.07 2.82
N GLY A 134 5.94 11.63 3.45
CA GLY A 134 5.07 12.60 2.79
C GLY A 134 3.99 11.97 1.90
N PHE A 135 3.73 10.67 2.02
CA PHE A 135 2.56 10.00 1.45
C PHE A 135 1.40 10.05 2.45
N THR A 136 0.20 9.64 2.06
CA THR A 136 -0.99 9.69 2.92
C THR A 136 -1.48 8.31 3.34
N ASN A 137 -1.89 7.45 2.40
CA ASN A 137 -2.38 6.11 2.70
C ASN A 137 -1.84 5.12 1.67
N VAL A 138 -0.60 4.64 1.86
CA VAL A 138 0.06 3.70 0.93
C VAL A 138 -0.64 2.34 0.99
N SER A 139 -1.03 1.82 -0.17
CA SER A 139 -1.63 0.48 -0.29
C SER A 139 -0.73 -0.53 -0.97
N ASP A 140 0.15 -0.09 -1.87
CA ASP A 140 1.13 -0.97 -2.49
C ASP A 140 2.35 -0.20 -3.04
N ILE A 141 3.48 -0.89 -3.21
CA ILE A 141 4.69 -0.34 -3.82
C ILE A 141 5.38 -1.36 -4.73
N ALA A 142 6.02 -0.89 -5.80
CA ALA A 142 6.83 -1.73 -6.69
C ALA A 142 8.05 -0.98 -7.23
N PHE A 143 9.19 -1.65 -7.30
CA PHE A 143 10.34 -1.13 -8.05
C PHE A 143 10.19 -1.45 -9.54
N ASP A 144 10.64 -0.54 -10.40
CA ASP A 144 10.95 -0.85 -11.80
C ASP A 144 12.44 -1.19 -11.99
N ASP A 145 12.79 -1.62 -13.21
CA ASP A 145 14.15 -2.05 -13.56
C ASP A 145 15.17 -0.89 -13.52
N ASP A 146 14.72 0.36 -13.57
CA ASP A 146 15.55 1.56 -13.46
C ASP A 146 15.79 1.97 -12.00
N GLY A 147 15.17 1.26 -11.05
CA GLY A 147 15.28 1.52 -9.61
C GLY A 147 14.35 2.61 -9.10
N ASN A 148 13.35 3.04 -9.88
CA ASN A 148 12.32 3.95 -9.39
C ASN A 148 11.30 3.16 -8.57
N LEU A 149 10.81 3.77 -7.48
CA LEU A 149 9.78 3.20 -6.63
C LEU A 149 8.42 3.79 -7.00
N TRP A 150 7.52 2.94 -7.45
CA TRP A 150 6.12 3.28 -7.71
C TRP A 150 5.33 3.11 -6.42
N VAL A 151 4.68 4.19 -5.97
CA VAL A 151 3.95 4.26 -4.72
C VAL A 151 2.48 4.48 -5.01
N LEU A 152 1.68 3.47 -4.70
CA LEU A 152 0.24 3.50 -4.87
C LEU A 152 -0.42 3.86 -3.54
N GLU A 153 -1.27 4.88 -3.56
CA GLU A 153 -2.04 5.31 -2.41
C GLU A 153 -3.51 4.97 -2.63
N ILE A 154 -4.13 4.27 -1.67
CA ILE A 154 -5.58 4.01 -1.71
C ILE A 154 -6.36 5.32 -1.60
N ALA A 155 -5.80 6.28 -0.88
CA ALA A 155 -6.25 7.67 -0.79
C ALA A 155 -5.03 8.60 -0.63
N ALA A 156 -4.69 9.35 -1.67
CA ALA A 156 -3.62 10.35 -1.64
C ALA A 156 -4.01 11.61 -0.84
N ASN A 157 -5.32 11.81 -0.62
CA ASN A 157 -5.91 12.96 0.04
C ASN A 157 -6.56 12.66 1.40
N SER A 158 -6.24 11.51 2.01
CA SER A 158 -6.80 10.95 3.26
C SER A 158 -8.05 10.10 3.07
N LEU A 159 -8.09 8.96 3.77
CA LEU A 159 -9.28 8.13 3.95
C LEU A 159 -10.43 8.85 4.68
N LEU A 160 -10.17 9.96 5.38
CA LEU A 160 -11.21 10.81 5.98
C LEU A 160 -11.71 11.93 5.06
N ALA A 161 -11.15 12.08 3.85
CA ALA A 161 -11.65 13.06 2.90
C ALA A 161 -13.13 12.78 2.55
N GLU A 162 -13.87 13.83 2.20
CA GLU A 162 -15.26 13.69 1.71
C GLU A 162 -15.34 12.78 0.47
N ALA A 163 -14.33 12.86 -0.39
CA ALA A 163 -14.13 11.98 -1.53
C ALA A 163 -12.67 11.51 -1.57
N PRO A 164 -12.34 10.37 -0.93
CA PRO A 164 -11.00 9.79 -1.00
C PRO A 164 -10.66 9.41 -2.45
N ALA A 165 -9.51 9.85 -2.91
CA ALA A 165 -9.04 9.64 -4.28
C ALA A 165 -7.68 8.93 -4.25
N GLY A 166 -7.56 7.84 -4.99
CA GLY A 166 -6.30 7.13 -5.11
C GLY A 166 -5.28 7.92 -5.93
N GLY A 167 -4.00 7.63 -5.72
CA GLY A 167 -2.91 8.28 -6.43
C GLY A 167 -1.78 7.32 -6.73
N LEU A 168 -1.01 7.65 -7.76
CA LEU A 168 0.24 6.95 -8.10
C LEU A 168 1.36 7.98 -8.23
N THR A 169 2.38 7.82 -7.41
CA THR A 169 3.59 8.64 -7.43
C THR A 169 4.78 7.76 -7.77
N ARG A 170 5.66 8.21 -8.66
CA ARG A 170 6.97 7.59 -8.89
C ARG A 170 8.03 8.37 -8.12
N VAL A 171 8.75 7.70 -7.22
CA VAL A 171 9.97 8.19 -6.60
C VAL A 171 11.12 7.74 -7.49
N ASN A 172 11.76 8.69 -8.17
CA ASN A 172 12.86 8.43 -9.08
C ASN A 172 14.11 8.00 -8.28
N ALA A 173 15.04 7.28 -8.92
CA ALA A 173 16.27 6.81 -8.28
C ALA A 173 17.14 7.95 -7.69
N ASP A 174 16.98 9.19 -8.15
CA ASP A 174 17.64 10.39 -7.61
C ASP A 174 16.90 11.04 -6.43
N GLY A 175 15.77 10.45 -6.01
CA GLY A 175 14.90 10.92 -4.93
C GLY A 175 13.85 11.94 -5.34
N THR A 176 13.84 12.40 -6.60
CA THR A 176 12.77 13.28 -7.12
C THR A 176 11.44 12.54 -7.24
N ARG A 177 10.32 13.27 -7.31
CA ARG A 177 8.97 12.68 -7.35
C ARG A 177 8.16 13.20 -8.52
N ASP A 178 7.55 12.26 -9.23
CA ASP A 178 6.59 12.53 -10.28
C ASP A 178 5.22 12.03 -9.86
N VAL A 179 4.22 12.91 -9.79
CA VAL A 179 2.82 12.51 -9.64
C VAL A 179 2.36 11.99 -11.00
N VAL A 180 2.23 10.67 -11.12
CA VAL A 180 1.92 10.01 -12.39
C VAL A 180 0.41 9.97 -12.61
N VAL A 181 -0.35 9.70 -11.56
CA VAL A 181 -1.82 9.68 -11.60
C VAL A 181 -2.35 10.38 -10.36
N SER A 182 -3.13 11.44 -10.55
CA SER A 182 -3.80 12.20 -9.48
C SER A 182 -5.32 12.05 -9.48
N GLU A 183 -5.90 11.43 -10.51
CA GLU A 183 -7.34 11.31 -10.70
C GLU A 183 -7.71 9.96 -11.34
N GLY A 184 -8.95 9.52 -11.16
CA GLY A 184 -9.50 8.31 -11.80
C GLY A 184 -9.19 6.99 -11.10
N LEU A 185 -8.30 6.98 -10.10
CA LEU A 185 -8.10 5.84 -9.21
C LEU A 185 -9.11 5.90 -8.05
N VAL A 186 -9.88 4.83 -7.91
CA VAL A 186 -10.91 4.65 -6.90
C VAL A 186 -10.49 3.48 -6.03
N MET A 187 -10.01 3.76 -4.82
CA MET A 187 -9.57 2.74 -3.86
C MET A 187 -8.65 1.66 -4.49
N PRO A 188 -7.52 2.05 -5.12
CA PRO A 188 -6.61 1.10 -5.73
C PRO A 188 -5.82 0.32 -4.65
N THR A 189 -5.53 -0.94 -4.91
CA THR A 189 -5.01 -1.87 -3.89
C THR A 189 -3.74 -2.62 -4.30
N GLY A 190 -3.28 -2.47 -5.54
CA GLY A 190 -2.07 -3.16 -5.98
C GLY A 190 -1.44 -2.50 -7.20
N VAL A 191 -0.11 -2.47 -7.25
CA VAL A 191 0.68 -1.98 -8.37
C VAL A 191 1.74 -3.01 -8.75
N ALA A 192 1.90 -3.27 -10.03
CA ALA A 192 2.95 -4.16 -10.53
C ALA A 192 3.59 -3.57 -11.79
N ILE A 193 4.91 -3.71 -11.89
CA ILE A 193 5.66 -3.40 -13.11
C ILE A 193 5.82 -4.70 -13.89
N GLY A 194 5.27 -4.72 -15.10
CA GLY A 194 5.36 -5.87 -15.98
C GLY A 194 6.74 -6.01 -16.62
N PRO A 195 7.13 -7.23 -17.07
CA PRO A 195 8.37 -7.43 -17.84
C PRO A 195 8.36 -6.72 -19.20
N ASP A 196 7.23 -6.15 -19.60
CA ASP A 196 7.07 -5.31 -20.77
C ASP A 196 7.23 -3.80 -20.46
N GLY A 197 7.66 -3.47 -19.23
CA GLY A 197 7.89 -2.11 -18.74
C GLY A 197 6.62 -1.33 -18.40
N ASN A 198 5.42 -1.95 -18.49
CA ASN A 198 4.18 -1.25 -18.20
C ASN A 198 3.79 -1.34 -16.73
N VAL A 199 3.10 -0.31 -16.25
CA VAL A 199 2.52 -0.29 -14.90
C VAL A 199 1.11 -0.85 -14.95
N TYR A 200 0.81 -1.79 -14.05
CA TYR A 200 -0.50 -2.39 -13.87
C TYR A 200 -1.04 -2.04 -12.49
N ILE A 201 -2.28 -1.56 -12.43
CA ILE A 201 -2.92 -1.13 -11.18
C ILE A 201 -4.21 -1.91 -10.99
N THR A 202 -4.39 -2.51 -9.82
CA THR A 202 -5.70 -3.01 -9.39
C THR A 202 -6.49 -1.83 -8.83
N ASN A 203 -7.54 -1.44 -9.54
CA ASN A 203 -8.44 -0.34 -9.18
C ASN A 203 -9.77 -0.89 -8.63
N CYS A 204 -10.40 -0.14 -7.74
CA CYS A 204 -11.64 -0.55 -7.04
C CYS A 204 -11.50 -1.93 -6.37
N GLY A 205 -10.32 -2.23 -5.80
CA GLY A 205 -10.03 -3.54 -5.20
C GLY A 205 -10.91 -3.87 -4.00
N VAL A 206 -11.44 -2.84 -3.34
CA VAL A 206 -12.41 -2.97 -2.23
C VAL A 206 -13.87 -2.97 -2.67
N CYS A 207 -14.15 -2.74 -3.96
CA CYS A 207 -15.50 -2.58 -4.49
C CYS A 207 -16.10 -3.95 -4.87
N PRO A 208 -17.19 -4.40 -4.25
CA PRO A 208 -17.82 -5.68 -4.59
C PRO A 208 -18.23 -5.74 -6.07
N GLY A 209 -17.61 -6.65 -6.83
CA GLY A 209 -17.87 -6.83 -8.27
C GLY A 209 -17.38 -5.70 -9.18
N GLY A 210 -16.71 -4.67 -8.63
CA GLY A 210 -16.25 -3.49 -9.36
C GLY A 210 -14.75 -3.43 -9.64
N GLY A 211 -13.98 -4.40 -9.14
CA GLY A 211 -12.53 -4.44 -9.31
C GLY A 211 -12.10 -4.56 -10.78
N ALA A 212 -11.07 -3.82 -11.16
CA ALA A 212 -10.48 -3.86 -12.50
C ALA A 212 -8.95 -3.81 -12.44
N VAL A 213 -8.28 -4.42 -13.42
CA VAL A 213 -6.86 -4.20 -13.64
C VAL A 213 -6.69 -3.20 -14.78
N LEU A 214 -6.10 -2.06 -14.47
CA LEU A 214 -5.73 -1.03 -15.42
C LEU A 214 -4.29 -1.27 -15.86
N ARG A 215 -4.04 -1.16 -17.17
CA ARG A 215 -2.68 -1.05 -17.71
C ARG A 215 -2.45 0.41 -18.05
N MET A 216 -1.40 1.01 -17.51
CA MET A 216 -0.93 2.30 -17.96
C MET A 216 -0.26 2.11 -19.32
N THR A 217 -0.90 2.63 -20.36
CA THR A 217 -0.22 2.92 -21.61
C THR A 217 0.32 4.33 -21.50
N GLU A 218 1.56 4.55 -21.92
CA GLU A 218 2.14 5.88 -22.03
C GLU A 218 1.13 6.81 -22.73
N VAL A 219 0.69 7.86 -22.05
CA VAL A 219 -0.07 8.91 -22.71
C VAL A 219 0.97 9.71 -23.47
N GLU A 220 1.11 9.42 -24.77
CA GLU A 220 1.82 10.29 -25.70
C GLU A 220 1.45 11.74 -25.33
N PRO A 221 2.42 12.62 -25.04
CA PRO A 221 2.11 13.99 -24.70
C PRO A 221 1.30 14.55 -25.87
N VAL A 222 0.02 14.80 -25.64
CA VAL A 222 -0.81 15.48 -26.64
C VAL A 222 -0.14 16.82 -26.81
N ALA A 223 0.53 17.02 -27.95
CA ALA A 223 1.11 18.29 -28.30
C ALA A 223 -0.03 19.32 -28.21
N VAL A 224 0.00 20.17 -27.19
CA VAL A 224 -0.88 21.34 -27.14
C VAL A 224 -0.34 22.25 -28.25
N PRO A 225 -1.04 22.41 -29.38
CA PRO A 225 -0.60 23.39 -30.36
C PRO A 225 -0.53 24.75 -29.64
N PRO A 226 0.51 25.57 -29.88
CA PRO A 226 0.60 26.88 -29.26
C PRO A 226 -0.72 27.62 -29.50
N ALA A 227 -1.33 28.13 -28.44
CA ALA A 227 -2.57 28.87 -28.50
C ALA A 227 -2.38 30.09 -29.41
N THR A 228 -2.78 29.96 -30.67
CA THR A 228 -2.97 31.07 -31.59
C THR A 228 -4.44 31.05 -32.01
N GLY A 229 -5.24 31.91 -31.39
CA GLY A 229 -6.61 32.18 -31.83
C GLY A 229 -7.57 32.38 -30.68
N ASP A 230 -8.15 33.57 -30.65
CA ASP A 230 -9.24 33.96 -29.76
C ASP A 230 -10.44 33.01 -29.92
N TYR A 231 -10.94 32.44 -28.82
CA TYR A 231 -12.23 31.75 -28.79
C TYR A 231 -13.05 32.17 -27.57
N THR A 232 -14.27 32.65 -27.85
CA THR A 232 -15.31 32.96 -26.88
C THR A 232 -15.97 31.69 -26.33
N LEU A 233 -16.10 31.59 -25.01
CA LEU A 233 -16.75 30.47 -24.35
C LEU A 233 -18.28 30.57 -24.47
N THR A 234 -18.92 29.47 -24.86
CA THR A 234 -20.36 29.24 -24.63
C THR A 234 -20.49 28.03 -23.69
N PRO A 235 -21.24 28.10 -22.57
CA PRO A 235 -21.30 26.99 -21.63
C PRO A 235 -22.31 25.94 -22.11
N MET A 236 -21.97 24.66 -21.95
CA MET A 236 -22.96 23.60 -21.86
C MET A 236 -22.80 22.86 -20.54
N MET A 237 -23.80 23.04 -19.66
CA MET A 237 -24.03 22.23 -18.47
C MET A 237 -24.48 20.83 -18.87
N GLY A 238 -23.91 19.81 -18.23
CA GLY A 238 -24.39 18.44 -18.27
C GLY A 238 -23.98 17.71 -17.00
N ALA A 239 -24.90 17.59 -16.05
CA ALA A 239 -24.73 16.90 -14.77
C ALA A 239 -24.82 15.37 -14.94
N MET A 240 -24.06 14.61 -14.15
CA MET A 240 -24.38 13.21 -13.83
C MET A 240 -24.41 13.01 -12.32
N VAL A 241 -25.49 12.36 -11.88
CA VAL A 241 -25.91 12.10 -10.51
C VAL A 241 -25.39 10.72 -10.10
N GLY A 242 -24.74 10.63 -8.93
CA GLY A 242 -24.29 9.38 -8.31
C GLY A 242 -25.34 8.76 -7.39
N VAL A 243 -25.22 7.45 -7.14
CA VAL A 243 -25.95 6.71 -6.09
C VAL A 243 -24.96 5.85 -5.29
N PHE A 244 -25.01 6.01 -3.96
CA PHE A 244 -24.19 5.38 -2.94
C PHE A 244 -24.64 3.95 -2.58
N GLY A 245 -23.70 3.11 -2.14
CA GLY A 245 -23.98 1.80 -1.53
C GLY A 245 -22.84 1.28 -0.65
N LEU A 246 -23.08 1.28 0.65
CA LEU A 246 -22.26 0.85 1.81
C LEU A 246 -22.08 -0.69 1.89
N THR A 247 -20.97 -1.21 2.48
CA THR A 247 -20.90 -2.19 3.62
C THR A 247 -19.66 -3.13 3.67
N LEU A 248 -18.93 -3.04 4.81
CA LEU A 248 -18.12 -3.96 5.67
C LEU A 248 -17.28 -5.19 5.21
N VAL A 249 -16.21 -5.36 6.01
CA VAL A 249 -15.02 -6.24 6.02
C VAL A 249 -15.27 -7.68 6.49
N PHE A 250 -14.47 -8.64 5.99
CA PHE A 250 -14.17 -9.91 6.67
C PHE A 250 -12.65 -10.18 6.67
N GLY A 251 -12.11 -10.52 7.85
CA GLY A 251 -10.74 -11.00 8.02
C GLY A 251 -10.55 -12.41 7.45
N GLY A 252 -9.33 -12.73 7.05
CA GLY A 252 -9.00 -14.04 6.50
C GLY A 252 -7.51 -14.30 6.39
N ALA A 253 -7.11 -15.51 6.80
CA ALA A 253 -5.75 -16.04 6.72
C ALA A 253 -5.22 -16.05 5.27
N LEU A 254 -3.93 -15.74 5.14
CA LEU A 254 -3.21 -15.66 3.87
C LEU A 254 -2.91 -17.07 3.29
N MET A 255 -3.44 -17.37 2.10
CA MET A 255 -3.16 -18.60 1.35
C MET A 255 -2.47 -18.27 0.02
N ILE A 256 -1.22 -18.70 -0.17
CA ILE A 256 -0.44 -18.44 -1.40
C ILE A 256 -0.45 -19.67 -2.33
N ARG A 257 -0.67 -19.42 -3.63
CA ARG A 257 -0.62 -20.42 -4.72
C ARG A 257 0.57 -20.13 -5.65
N ARG A 258 1.63 -20.95 -5.60
CA ARG A 258 2.69 -20.91 -6.64
C ARG A 258 2.17 -21.55 -7.93
N ARG A 259 2.15 -20.80 -9.03
CA ARG A 259 2.03 -21.35 -10.39
C ARG A 259 3.44 -21.66 -10.89
N PHE A 260 3.77 -22.94 -11.01
CA PHE A 260 4.90 -23.35 -11.85
C PHE A 260 4.48 -23.19 -13.30
N ILE A 261 5.14 -22.27 -14.02
CA ILE A 261 5.22 -22.32 -15.47
C ILE A 261 6.48 -23.12 -15.76
N THR A 262 6.31 -24.38 -16.17
CA THR A 262 7.37 -25.19 -16.78
C THR A 262 7.20 -25.14 -18.31
N PRO A 263 8.30 -25.35 -19.06
CA PRO A 263 8.69 -24.53 -20.22
C PRO A 263 7.84 -24.70 -21.48
#